data_AF-A0A5M7BY08-F1
#
_entry.id   AF-A0A5M7BY08-F1
#
_cell.length_a   1.000
_cell.length_b   1.000
_cell.length_c   1.000
_cell.angle_alpha   90.00
_cell.angle_beta   90.00
_cell.angle_gamma   90.00
#
_symmetry.space_group_name_H-M   'P 1'
#
loop_
_entity.id
_entity.type
_entity.pdbx_description
1 polymer ?
#
loop_
_entity_poly.entity_id
_entity_poly.type
_entity_poly.pdbx_seq_one_letter_code
_entity_poly.pdbx_strand_id
1 'polypeptide(L)'
;MTHDDVRSASDGLARHPLVGRPGKVIALHLNYPSRIAQRGRAPAKPSYFLKPVTSLAASDQTVERPPGAELLAFEGEIALVIGKTARRVAREDGWSHVSAVTAANDLGVYDLRAADKGSNLRSKGGDGYTPLGPAALPAAELDPAALRVRTWVNGELVQEDSAGTVVFPFGELVADLSQLITLEPGDVVLTGTPAGSSVVGPGDVVEVEVDVPGTEHRTGRLRTTVVEGETPLPEFSAQPAVDDHQRTEAWGSREAAGLPAPFELTDELVAKLQQVSVATLSSQLRKRGYNQLSIDGVRTNSPGRKMIGRARTLRFVPAREDLFRSHGGGYNAQKRAFDALGPGDVLVVEARGERGSGTVGDILALRAQVRGAAGIVTDGGVRDWTAVAELDIPTFSGGPHPAVLGRRHVPWDSDITVACGGATVQPGDVIVGDDDGVLVIPPALLGEVLDASIEQEAEEAWIAARVAEGAAVDGLYPLTGEWRERYEAERSTDRPNTDA
;
A
#
# COMPACT_ATOMS: atom_id res chain seq x y z
N MET A 1 -29.71 23.81 14.17
CA MET A 1 -29.52 24.50 12.88
C MET A 1 -29.18 23.44 11.86
N THR A 2 -30.12 23.10 10.97
CA THR A 2 -29.94 22.19 9.83
C THR A 2 -28.78 22.65 8.92
N HIS A 3 -28.31 21.82 7.97
CA HIS A 3 -27.43 22.32 6.90
C HIS A 3 -28.07 23.49 6.14
N ASP A 4 -29.39 23.45 5.98
CA ASP A 4 -30.19 24.55 5.45
C ASP A 4 -30.31 25.76 6.40
N ASP A 5 -30.09 25.62 7.70
CA ASP A 5 -30.06 26.77 8.64
C ASP A 5 -28.68 27.47 8.67
N VAL A 6 -27.61 26.77 8.27
CA VAL A 6 -26.33 27.41 7.91
C VAL A 6 -26.49 28.24 6.62
N ARG A 7 -27.58 28.04 5.88
CA ARG A 7 -27.96 28.80 4.67
C ARG A 7 -29.07 29.79 5.01
N SER A 8 -28.76 31.09 5.14
CA SER A 8 -29.84 32.09 5.25
C SER A 8 -30.65 32.12 3.95
N ALA A 9 -31.94 31.75 4.03
CA ALA A 9 -32.89 31.87 2.91
C ALA A 9 -33.07 33.32 2.40
N SER A 10 -32.65 34.34 3.16
CA SER A 10 -32.84 35.75 2.79
C SER A 10 -31.81 36.30 1.79
N ASP A 11 -30.59 35.73 1.76
CA ASP A 11 -29.43 36.32 1.06
C ASP A 11 -28.71 35.35 0.10
N GLY A 12 -29.07 34.07 0.08
CA GLY A 12 -28.52 33.07 -0.85
C GLY A 12 -27.07 32.63 -0.62
N LEU A 13 -26.38 33.14 0.42
CA LEU A 13 -25.01 32.76 0.78
C LEU A 13 -24.95 32.19 2.20
N ALA A 14 -24.25 31.06 2.36
CA ALA A 14 -24.09 30.36 3.63
C ALA A 14 -23.40 31.24 4.70
N ARG A 15 -23.91 31.21 5.95
CA ARG A 15 -23.32 31.85 7.12
C ARG A 15 -23.25 30.82 8.25
N HIS A 16 -22.03 30.46 8.65
CA HIS A 16 -21.81 29.59 9.79
C HIS A 16 -21.88 30.39 11.12
N PRO A 17 -22.51 29.87 12.19
CA PRO A 17 -22.65 30.61 13.46
C PRO A 17 -21.33 31.03 14.10
N LEU A 18 -20.28 30.21 13.98
CA LEU A 18 -18.99 30.46 14.62
C LEU A 18 -18.01 31.26 13.75
N VAL A 19 -18.08 31.11 12.43
CA VAL A 19 -17.06 31.68 11.51
C VAL A 19 -17.62 32.74 10.56
N GLY A 20 -18.92 33.05 10.67
CA GLY A 20 -19.55 34.07 9.85
C GLY A 20 -19.68 33.63 8.40
N ARG A 21 -19.18 34.45 7.47
CA ARG A 21 -19.20 34.18 6.02
C ARG A 21 -17.76 33.96 5.53
N PRO A 22 -17.20 32.75 5.71
CA PRO A 22 -15.85 32.44 5.24
C PRO A 22 -15.77 32.66 3.72
N GLY A 23 -14.69 33.29 3.26
CA GLY A 23 -14.42 33.38 1.82
C GLY A 23 -13.90 32.05 1.26
N LYS A 24 -13.17 31.30 2.09
CA LYS A 24 -12.58 30.00 1.73
C LYS A 24 -12.35 29.10 2.94
N VAL A 25 -12.40 27.80 2.68
CA VAL A 25 -11.93 26.74 3.59
C VAL A 25 -10.72 26.09 2.94
N ILE A 26 -9.56 26.20 3.59
CA ILE A 26 -8.29 25.62 3.12
C ILE A 26 -7.95 24.47 4.05
N ALA A 27 -7.66 23.29 3.51
CA ALA A 27 -7.31 22.11 4.30
C ALA A 27 -5.90 21.62 3.96
N LEU A 28 -5.17 21.16 4.98
CA LEU A 28 -3.82 20.63 4.85
C LEU A 28 -3.85 19.10 4.72
N HIS A 29 -3.09 18.55 3.77
CA HIS A 29 -3.12 17.09 3.53
C HIS A 29 -2.54 16.24 4.66
N LEU A 30 -1.45 16.68 5.31
CA LEU A 30 -0.71 15.85 6.25
C LEU A 30 0.16 16.71 7.18
N ASN A 31 0.00 16.55 8.50
CA ASN A 31 0.70 17.39 9.50
C ASN A 31 1.17 16.61 10.74
N TYR A 32 0.47 15.56 11.14
CA TYR A 32 0.78 14.79 12.34
C TYR A 32 1.80 13.68 12.05
N PRO A 33 2.87 13.53 12.85
CA PRO A 33 3.82 12.42 12.73
C PRO A 33 3.17 11.05 12.79
N SER A 34 2.13 10.89 13.62
CA SER A 34 1.35 9.65 13.74
C SER A 34 0.71 9.26 12.41
N ARG A 35 0.05 10.20 11.72
CA ARG A 35 -0.55 9.99 10.39
C ARG A 35 0.52 9.82 9.30
N ILE A 36 1.66 10.49 9.40
CA ILE A 36 2.80 10.35 8.48
C ILE A 36 3.36 8.93 8.54
N ALA A 37 3.56 8.39 9.74
CA ALA A 37 4.03 7.02 9.94
C ALA A 37 3.05 6.01 9.34
N GLN A 38 1.73 6.21 9.55
CA GLN A 38 0.69 5.36 8.95
C GLN A 38 0.71 5.39 7.42
N ARG A 39 0.97 6.55 6.80
CA ARG A 39 0.97 6.72 5.33
C ARG A 39 2.32 6.37 4.67
N GLY A 40 3.38 6.17 5.45
CA GLY A 40 4.72 5.87 4.94
C GLY A 40 5.36 6.98 4.09
N ARG A 41 4.81 8.21 4.11
CA ARG A 41 5.32 9.36 3.35
C ARG A 41 5.33 10.64 4.19
N ALA A 42 6.48 11.30 4.25
CA ALA A 42 6.66 12.56 4.96
C ALA A 42 6.82 13.73 3.96
N PRO A 43 5.96 14.75 4.01
CA PRO A 43 6.09 15.91 3.13
C PRO A 43 7.20 16.84 3.62
N ALA A 44 8.02 17.36 2.70
CA ALA A 44 9.05 18.35 3.02
C ALA A 44 8.50 19.78 3.23
N LYS A 45 7.30 20.05 2.69
CA LYS A 45 6.58 21.33 2.72
C LYS A 45 5.08 21.07 2.84
N PRO A 46 4.30 22.00 3.43
CA PRO A 46 2.87 21.83 3.52
C PRO A 46 2.22 21.81 2.13
N SER A 47 1.12 21.07 2.00
CA SER A 47 0.36 20.94 0.76
C SER A 47 -1.11 21.04 1.06
N TYR A 48 -1.80 21.93 0.34
CA TYR A 48 -3.17 22.32 0.66
C TYR A 48 -4.14 21.97 -0.45
N PHE A 49 -5.42 21.90 -0.10
CA PHE A 49 -6.54 21.87 -1.03
C PHE A 49 -7.67 22.76 -0.52
N LEU A 50 -8.64 23.04 -1.39
CA LEU A 50 -9.81 23.84 -1.04
C LEU A 50 -11.00 22.93 -0.79
N LYS A 51 -11.77 23.25 0.25
CA LYS A 51 -13.11 22.72 0.44
C LYS A 51 -14.12 23.84 0.10
N PRO A 52 -15.18 23.54 -0.69
CA PRO A 52 -16.24 24.51 -0.95
C PRO A 52 -16.82 25.03 0.36
N VAL A 53 -17.09 26.34 0.46
CA VAL A 53 -17.73 26.90 1.66
C VAL A 53 -19.12 26.31 1.92
N THR A 54 -19.74 25.72 0.92
CA THR A 54 -21.01 25.00 1.03
C THR A 54 -20.89 23.65 1.73
N SER A 55 -19.67 23.11 1.96
CA SER A 55 -19.50 21.89 2.75
C SER A 55 -19.62 22.12 4.26
N LEU A 56 -19.67 23.39 4.71
CA LEU A 56 -19.76 23.72 6.13
C LEU A 56 -21.05 23.21 6.78
N ALA A 57 -20.93 22.70 8.00
CA ALA A 57 -22.05 22.30 8.85
C ALA A 57 -21.79 22.65 10.32
N ALA A 58 -22.86 22.69 11.10
CA ALA A 58 -22.81 22.87 12.55
C ALA A 58 -22.86 21.51 13.28
N SER A 59 -22.67 21.53 14.61
CA SER A 59 -22.89 20.36 15.46
C SER A 59 -24.34 19.87 15.42
N ASP A 60 -24.50 18.58 15.74
CA ASP A 60 -25.77 17.84 15.79
C ASP A 60 -26.47 17.78 14.42
N GLN A 61 -25.67 17.80 13.36
CA GLN A 61 -26.12 17.67 11.98
C GLN A 61 -25.84 16.30 11.40
N THR A 62 -26.54 16.00 10.31
CA THR A 62 -26.32 14.78 9.54
C THR A 62 -25.36 15.04 8.38
N VAL A 63 -24.60 14.01 8.00
CA VAL A 63 -23.84 13.97 6.75
C VAL A 63 -24.31 12.79 5.90
N GLU A 64 -24.53 13.04 4.62
CA GLU A 64 -24.94 12.00 3.68
C GLU A 64 -23.72 11.22 3.16
N ARG A 65 -23.79 9.89 3.28
CA ARG A 65 -22.98 8.98 2.46
C ARG A 65 -23.75 8.72 1.15
N PRO A 66 -23.19 9.10 -0.02
CA PRO A 66 -23.87 8.88 -1.29
C PRO A 66 -24.14 7.39 -1.56
N PRO A 67 -25.28 7.04 -2.19
CA PRO A 67 -25.57 5.65 -2.55
C PRO A 67 -24.46 5.04 -3.39
N GLY A 68 -24.05 3.83 -3.02
CA GLY A 68 -23.00 3.07 -3.71
C GLY A 68 -21.56 3.42 -3.30
N ALA A 69 -21.35 4.44 -2.45
CA ALA A 69 -20.06 4.67 -1.83
C ALA A 69 -19.90 3.81 -0.56
N GLU A 70 -18.72 3.25 -0.34
CA GLU A 70 -18.42 2.47 0.87
C GLU A 70 -17.45 3.21 1.82
N LEU A 71 -16.58 4.10 1.32
CA LEU A 71 -15.47 4.71 2.08
C LEU A 71 -15.73 6.18 2.47
N LEU A 72 -16.85 6.49 3.11
CA LEU A 72 -16.99 7.77 3.81
C LEU A 72 -16.11 7.74 5.06
N ALA A 73 -15.09 8.58 5.11
CA ALA A 73 -14.13 8.62 6.21
C ALA A 73 -14.20 9.93 6.98
N PHE A 74 -13.96 9.83 8.28
CA PHE A 74 -13.81 10.99 9.17
C PHE A 74 -12.34 11.35 9.37
N GLU A 75 -12.09 12.63 9.63
CA GLU A 75 -10.77 13.18 9.93
C GLU A 75 -10.97 14.29 10.98
N GLY A 76 -10.82 13.96 12.26
CA GLY A 76 -10.92 14.99 13.31
C GLY A 76 -9.73 15.93 13.25
N GLU A 77 -10.00 17.24 13.24
CA GLU A 77 -8.99 18.27 13.07
C GLU A 77 -9.19 19.47 14.00
N ILE A 78 -8.12 20.25 14.15
CA ILE A 78 -8.15 21.58 14.73
C ILE A 78 -8.38 22.58 13.58
N ALA A 79 -9.43 23.40 13.70
CA ALA A 79 -9.73 24.46 12.73
C ALA A 79 -9.24 25.81 13.27
N LEU A 80 -8.51 26.56 12.43
CA LEU A 80 -8.13 27.94 12.71
C LEU A 80 -9.11 28.88 12.00
N VAL A 81 -9.65 29.84 12.73
CA VAL A 81 -10.49 30.91 12.18
C VAL A 81 -9.64 32.16 12.06
N ILE A 82 -9.50 32.68 10.84
CA ILE A 82 -8.74 33.90 10.58
C ILE A 82 -9.53 35.10 11.09
N GLY A 83 -8.90 35.95 11.90
CA GLY A 83 -9.47 37.17 12.47
C GLY A 83 -8.98 38.46 11.83
N LYS A 84 -7.78 38.42 11.24
CA LYS A 84 -7.11 39.58 10.64
C LYS A 84 -6.53 39.20 9.29
N THR A 85 -6.70 40.09 8.30
CA THR A 85 -6.15 39.89 6.96
C THR A 85 -4.65 39.54 7.01
N ALA A 86 -4.26 38.43 6.40
CA ALA A 86 -2.87 37.98 6.34
C ALA A 86 -2.39 37.98 4.87
N ARG A 87 -1.31 38.71 4.60
CA ARG A 87 -0.62 38.68 3.30
C ARG A 87 0.88 38.88 3.51
N ARG A 88 1.68 37.91 3.05
CA ARG A 88 3.14 37.87 3.20
C ARG A 88 3.58 38.08 4.65
N VAL A 89 2.89 37.39 5.57
CA VAL A 89 3.14 37.47 7.01
C VAL A 89 4.41 36.67 7.33
N ALA A 90 5.21 37.15 8.29
CA ALA A 90 6.37 36.43 8.79
C ALA A 90 5.94 35.17 9.58
N ARG A 91 6.81 34.17 9.68
CA ARG A 91 6.47 32.87 10.30
C ARG A 91 6.02 33.02 11.75
N GLU A 92 6.73 33.87 12.50
CA GLU A 92 6.49 34.20 13.90
C GLU A 92 5.18 34.96 14.15
N ASP A 93 4.70 35.71 13.15
CA ASP A 93 3.51 36.56 13.29
C ASP A 93 2.22 35.83 12.92
N GLY A 94 2.29 34.66 12.27
CA GLY A 94 1.13 33.99 11.69
C GLY A 94 0.02 33.67 12.70
N TRP A 95 0.36 33.29 13.94
CA TRP A 95 -0.65 33.01 14.98
C TRP A 95 -1.48 34.24 15.35
N SER A 96 -0.89 35.43 15.33
CA SER A 96 -1.58 36.69 15.68
C SER A 96 -2.72 37.06 14.71
N HIS A 97 -2.82 36.36 13.58
CA HIS A 97 -3.90 36.53 12.60
C HIS A 97 -5.09 35.59 12.85
N VAL A 98 -4.97 34.62 13.75
CA VAL A 98 -6.04 33.70 14.13
C VAL A 98 -6.87 34.36 15.23
N SER A 99 -8.20 34.44 15.06
CA SER A 99 -9.11 34.93 16.10
C SER A 99 -9.57 33.83 17.03
N ALA A 100 -9.79 32.63 16.50
CA ALA A 100 -10.32 31.52 17.27
C ALA A 100 -9.88 30.16 16.74
N VAL A 101 -9.98 29.16 17.61
CA VAL A 101 -9.78 27.74 17.32
C VAL A 101 -11.09 27.00 17.57
N THR A 102 -11.46 26.05 16.72
CA THR A 102 -12.62 25.18 16.94
C THR A 102 -12.33 23.75 16.50
N ALA A 103 -13.19 22.79 16.88
CA ALA A 103 -13.10 21.43 16.36
C ALA A 103 -13.67 21.38 14.94
N ALA A 104 -13.09 20.53 14.11
CA ALA A 104 -13.55 20.27 12.75
C ALA A 104 -13.55 18.76 12.45
N ASN A 105 -14.39 18.35 11.52
CA ASN A 105 -14.30 17.03 10.91
C ASN A 105 -14.14 17.17 9.38
N ASP A 106 -12.95 16.84 8.85
CA ASP A 106 -12.66 16.87 7.42
C ASP A 106 -13.15 15.58 6.73
N LEU A 107 -14.47 15.42 6.71
CA LEU A 107 -15.14 14.28 6.10
C LEU A 107 -14.84 14.19 4.60
N GLY A 108 -14.77 12.96 4.08
CA GLY A 108 -14.69 12.74 2.65
C GLY A 108 -15.01 11.31 2.22
N VAL A 109 -15.53 11.18 1.00
CA VAL A 109 -15.83 9.90 0.34
C VAL A 109 -14.63 9.50 -0.51
N TYR A 110 -13.88 8.50 -0.06
CA TYR A 110 -12.59 8.15 -0.64
C TYR A 110 -12.70 7.38 -1.95
N ASP A 111 -13.86 6.79 -2.20
CA ASP A 111 -14.25 6.15 -3.47
C ASP A 111 -14.21 7.13 -4.65
N LEU A 112 -14.30 8.44 -4.38
CA LEU A 112 -14.30 9.49 -5.40
C LEU A 112 -12.96 10.22 -5.54
N ARG A 113 -11.91 9.82 -4.79
CA ARG A 113 -10.59 10.48 -4.86
C ARG A 113 -9.96 10.43 -6.25
N ALA A 114 -10.26 9.39 -7.03
CA ALA A 114 -9.74 9.25 -8.40
C ALA A 114 -10.27 10.33 -9.35
N ALA A 115 -11.48 10.84 -9.13
CA ALA A 115 -12.14 11.79 -10.03
C ALA A 115 -11.39 13.14 -10.11
N ASP A 116 -10.92 13.67 -8.98
CA ASP A 116 -10.24 14.97 -8.89
C ASP A 116 -8.90 14.87 -8.15
N LYS A 117 -8.11 13.84 -8.49
CA LYS A 117 -6.87 13.48 -7.81
C LYS A 117 -5.97 14.71 -7.62
N GLY A 118 -5.66 15.01 -6.36
CA GLY A 118 -4.81 16.14 -5.94
C GLY A 118 -5.58 17.40 -5.51
N SER A 119 -6.80 17.63 -6.01
CA SER A 119 -7.65 18.74 -5.53
C SER A 119 -8.65 18.31 -4.44
N ASN A 120 -9.01 17.03 -4.42
CA ASN A 120 -10.01 16.43 -3.52
C ASN A 120 -11.41 17.06 -3.62
N LEU A 121 -11.70 17.82 -4.68
CA LEU A 121 -12.89 18.67 -4.77
C LEU A 121 -14.19 17.89 -4.52
N ARG A 122 -14.46 16.83 -5.31
CA ARG A 122 -15.70 16.06 -5.12
C ARG A 122 -15.64 15.08 -3.94
N SER A 123 -14.46 14.54 -3.63
CA SER A 123 -14.32 13.61 -2.50
C SER A 123 -14.48 14.29 -1.13
N LYS A 124 -14.15 15.57 -1.00
CA LYS A 124 -14.18 16.31 0.27
C LYS A 124 -15.08 17.55 0.26
N GLY A 125 -15.81 17.79 -0.84
CA GLY A 125 -16.61 19.01 -1.01
C GLY A 125 -18.12 18.83 -0.96
N GLY A 126 -18.62 17.66 -0.55
CA GLY A 126 -20.04 17.42 -0.36
C GLY A 126 -20.64 18.30 0.74
N ASP A 127 -21.96 18.54 0.66
CA ASP A 127 -22.69 19.26 1.68
C ASP A 127 -22.53 18.57 3.05
N GLY A 128 -22.20 19.36 4.08
CA GLY A 128 -21.94 18.85 5.42
C GLY A 128 -20.58 18.16 5.63
N TYR A 129 -19.69 18.14 4.64
CA TYR A 129 -18.37 17.48 4.77
C TYR A 129 -17.35 18.32 5.54
N THR A 130 -17.75 19.44 6.16
CA THR A 130 -16.93 20.26 7.05
C THR A 130 -17.73 20.75 8.25
N PRO A 131 -18.17 19.86 9.14
CA PRO A 131 -18.73 20.26 10.41
C PRO A 131 -17.69 21.03 11.22
N LEU A 132 -18.09 22.15 11.84
CA LEU A 132 -17.28 22.96 12.74
C LEU A 132 -18.03 23.20 14.06
N GLY A 133 -17.31 23.31 15.18
CA GLY A 133 -17.88 23.73 16.46
C GLY A 133 -17.72 22.73 17.61
N PRO A 134 -18.68 22.66 18.54
CA PRO A 134 -19.86 23.52 18.70
C PRO A 134 -19.52 24.91 19.26
N ALA A 135 -18.33 25.08 19.87
CA ALA A 135 -17.83 26.37 20.34
C ALA A 135 -16.46 26.71 19.73
N ALA A 136 -16.10 27.99 19.79
CA ALA A 136 -14.80 28.49 19.35
C ALA A 136 -14.05 29.08 20.56
N LEU A 137 -12.76 28.75 20.66
CA LEU A 137 -11.86 29.18 21.72
C LEU A 137 -11.07 30.42 21.26
N PRO A 138 -10.99 31.52 22.03
CA PRO A 138 -10.25 32.71 21.62
C PRO A 138 -8.76 32.42 21.47
N ALA A 139 -8.20 32.56 20.27
CA ALA A 139 -6.81 32.17 19.99
C ALA A 139 -5.77 33.00 20.77
N ALA A 140 -6.13 34.23 21.16
CA ALA A 140 -5.28 35.11 21.98
C ALA A 140 -5.02 34.57 23.40
N GLU A 141 -5.83 33.62 23.88
CA GLU A 141 -5.73 33.02 25.21
C GLU A 141 -5.03 31.65 25.20
N LEU A 142 -4.61 31.17 24.02
CA LEU A 142 -4.14 29.81 23.82
C LEU A 142 -2.68 29.78 23.38
N ASP A 143 -1.92 28.82 23.91
CA ASP A 143 -0.71 28.34 23.26
C ASP A 143 -1.09 27.34 22.16
N PRO A 144 -0.80 27.60 20.87
CA PRO A 144 -1.14 26.68 19.78
C PRO A 144 -0.54 25.28 19.97
N ALA A 145 0.62 25.14 20.62
CA ALA A 145 1.25 23.85 20.84
C ALA A 145 0.59 23.03 21.97
N ALA A 146 -0.20 23.68 22.84
CA ALA A 146 -0.88 23.03 23.95
C ALA A 146 -2.25 22.41 23.56
N LEU A 147 -2.72 22.68 22.34
CA LEU A 147 -3.99 22.15 21.85
C LEU A 147 -3.93 20.63 21.67
N ARG A 148 -5.03 19.97 21.99
CA ARG A 148 -5.25 18.54 21.76
C ARG A 148 -6.52 18.37 20.94
N VAL A 149 -6.50 17.43 20.00
CA VAL A 149 -7.68 16.98 19.27
C VAL A 149 -8.00 15.54 19.66
N ARG A 150 -9.29 15.26 19.81
CA ARG A 150 -9.81 13.93 20.09
C ARG A 150 -11.03 13.65 19.23
N THR A 151 -11.15 12.41 18.75
CA THR A 151 -12.27 11.96 17.94
C THR A 151 -12.84 10.67 18.51
N TRP A 152 -14.17 10.58 18.53
CA TRP A 152 -14.90 9.39 18.91
C TRP A 152 -15.84 8.95 17.81
N VAL A 153 -16.00 7.64 17.66
CA VAL A 153 -17.04 7.03 16.81
C VAL A 153 -17.90 6.17 17.72
N ASN A 154 -19.20 6.46 17.78
CA ASN A 154 -20.16 5.75 18.64
C ASN A 154 -19.73 5.69 20.12
N GLY A 155 -19.05 6.74 20.59
CA GLY A 155 -18.54 6.85 21.97
C GLY A 155 -17.16 6.22 22.21
N GLU A 156 -16.59 5.48 21.25
CA GLU A 156 -15.25 4.91 21.33
C GLU A 156 -14.19 5.94 20.88
N LEU A 157 -13.15 6.17 21.68
CA LEU A 157 -12.06 7.08 21.35
C LEU A 157 -11.15 6.44 20.27
N VAL A 158 -11.14 7.03 19.08
CA VAL A 158 -10.41 6.50 17.91
C VAL A 158 -9.25 7.39 17.46
N GLN A 159 -9.25 8.68 17.82
CA GLN A 159 -8.12 9.58 17.60
C GLN A 159 -7.84 10.39 18.85
N GLU A 160 -6.55 10.54 19.21
CA GLU A 160 -6.08 11.47 20.23
C GLU A 160 -4.64 11.87 19.91
N ASP A 161 -4.38 13.17 19.72
CA ASP A 161 -3.02 13.67 19.51
C ASP A 161 -2.90 15.16 19.90
N SER A 162 -1.67 15.61 20.10
CA SER A 162 -1.33 16.97 20.50
C SER A 162 -0.78 17.79 19.33
N ALA A 163 -1.18 19.05 19.24
CA ALA A 163 -0.60 20.03 18.33
C ALA A 163 0.89 20.29 18.60
N GLY A 164 1.42 19.94 19.77
CA GLY A 164 2.84 20.10 20.09
C GLY A 164 3.78 19.19 19.29
N THR A 165 3.26 18.18 18.59
CA THR A 165 4.05 17.24 17.79
C THR A 165 3.96 17.50 16.29
N VAL A 166 3.13 18.45 15.84
CA VAL A 166 2.88 18.66 14.40
C VAL A 166 4.14 19.08 13.66
N VAL A 167 4.26 18.62 12.41
CA VAL A 167 5.42 18.91 11.55
C VAL A 167 5.44 20.39 11.12
N PHE A 168 4.28 20.96 10.85
CA PHE A 168 4.09 22.35 10.46
C PHE A 168 3.22 23.08 11.53
N PRO A 169 3.85 23.86 12.43
CA PRO A 169 3.15 24.65 13.43
C PRO A 169 2.07 25.57 12.83
N PHE A 170 0.98 25.79 13.56
CA PHE A 170 -0.20 26.48 13.03
C PHE A 170 0.07 27.92 12.55
N GLY A 171 0.93 28.68 13.24
CA GLY A 171 1.36 30.00 12.78
C GLY A 171 2.13 29.95 11.45
N GLU A 172 2.93 28.90 11.24
CA GLU A 172 3.66 28.69 9.98
C GLU A 172 2.70 28.42 8.82
N LEU A 173 1.61 27.66 9.05
CA LEU A 173 0.61 27.40 8.01
C LEU A 173 -0.04 28.70 7.52
N VAL A 174 -0.39 29.60 8.44
CA VAL A 174 -0.95 30.92 8.11
C VAL A 174 0.08 31.75 7.33
N ALA A 175 1.34 31.77 7.79
CA ALA A 175 2.41 32.51 7.13
C ALA A 175 2.69 31.98 5.71
N ASP A 176 2.79 30.66 5.52
CA ASP A 176 3.05 30.01 4.23
C ASP A 176 1.94 30.30 3.21
N LEU A 177 0.68 30.03 3.58
CA LEU A 177 -0.48 30.35 2.75
C LEU A 177 -0.51 31.82 2.36
N SER A 178 -0.20 32.70 3.32
CA SER A 178 -0.24 34.14 3.11
C SER A 178 0.77 34.66 2.09
N GLN A 179 1.81 33.90 1.70
CA GLN A 179 2.81 34.37 0.75
C GLN A 179 2.20 34.66 -0.63
N LEU A 180 1.24 33.82 -1.04
CA LEU A 180 0.57 33.93 -2.33
C LEU A 180 -0.91 34.27 -2.20
N ILE A 181 -1.59 33.80 -1.15
CA ILE A 181 -3.04 33.91 -0.98
C ILE A 181 -3.31 34.91 0.15
N THR A 182 -4.05 36.00 -0.11
CA THR A 182 -4.53 36.83 0.99
C THR A 182 -5.56 36.04 1.80
N LEU A 183 -5.30 35.81 3.08
CA LEU A 183 -6.28 35.27 4.02
C LEU A 183 -7.11 36.43 4.58
N GLU A 184 -8.40 36.24 4.73
CA GLU A 184 -9.36 37.26 5.13
C GLU A 184 -10.06 36.85 6.43
N PRO A 185 -10.52 37.82 7.25
CA PRO A 185 -11.33 37.51 8.43
C PRO A 185 -12.52 36.61 8.08
N GLY A 186 -12.67 35.51 8.81
CA GLY A 186 -13.68 34.49 8.59
C GLY A 186 -13.17 33.25 7.86
N ASP A 187 -12.06 33.32 7.13
CA ASP A 187 -11.49 32.14 6.48
C ASP A 187 -11.13 31.04 7.49
N VAL A 188 -11.23 29.80 7.04
CA VAL A 188 -10.94 28.62 7.87
C VAL A 188 -9.75 27.86 7.31
N VAL A 189 -8.82 27.51 8.20
CA VAL A 189 -7.69 26.61 7.89
C VAL A 189 -7.83 25.33 8.71
N LEU A 190 -8.00 24.19 8.04
CA LEU A 190 -7.98 22.86 8.66
C LEU A 190 -6.53 22.35 8.69
N THR A 191 -6.06 21.96 9.88
CA THR A 191 -4.61 21.79 10.15
C THR A 191 -4.09 20.37 9.94
N GLY A 192 -4.89 19.47 9.37
CA GLY A 192 -4.59 18.05 9.22
C GLY A 192 -5.09 17.23 10.42
N THR A 193 -5.16 15.91 10.20
CA THR A 193 -5.67 14.93 11.17
C THR A 193 -4.56 13.99 11.68
N PRO A 194 -4.64 13.52 12.95
CA PRO A 194 -3.75 12.47 13.46
C PRO A 194 -4.09 11.07 12.93
N ALA A 195 -3.30 10.05 13.30
CA ALA A 195 -3.66 8.66 13.06
C ALA A 195 -5.01 8.29 13.72
N GLY A 196 -5.64 7.21 13.23
CA GLY A 196 -6.93 6.72 13.74
C GLY A 196 -8.17 7.18 12.97
N SER A 197 -8.01 8.06 11.98
CA SER A 197 -9.07 8.32 10.99
C SER A 197 -9.39 7.03 10.21
N SER A 198 -10.69 6.73 10.10
CA SER A 198 -11.22 5.51 9.47
C SER A 198 -12.56 5.78 8.77
N VAL A 199 -13.17 4.72 8.23
CA VAL A 199 -14.47 4.72 7.55
C VAL A 199 -15.61 4.68 8.57
N VAL A 200 -16.71 5.37 8.27
CA VAL A 200 -17.98 5.38 9.01
C VAL A 200 -19.16 5.16 8.08
N GLY A 201 -20.19 4.47 8.56
CA GLY A 201 -21.39 4.12 7.81
C GLY A 201 -22.66 4.78 8.36
N PRO A 202 -23.79 4.69 7.63
CA PRO A 202 -25.08 5.17 8.09
C PRO A 202 -25.44 4.64 9.48
N GLY A 203 -25.87 5.54 10.36
CA GLY A 203 -26.15 5.24 11.77
C GLY A 203 -25.00 5.56 12.71
N ASP A 204 -23.76 5.65 12.22
CA ASP A 204 -22.61 6.04 13.04
C ASP A 204 -22.68 7.51 13.45
N VAL A 205 -22.18 7.79 14.65
CA VAL A 205 -22.03 9.14 15.19
C VAL A 205 -20.56 9.43 15.40
N VAL A 206 -20.06 10.48 14.75
CA VAL A 206 -18.69 10.98 14.92
C VAL A 206 -18.71 12.23 15.79
N GLU A 207 -17.86 12.25 16.82
CA GLU A 207 -17.69 13.39 17.70
C GLU A 207 -16.25 13.87 17.67
N VAL A 208 -16.00 15.17 17.50
CA VAL A 208 -14.65 15.76 17.58
C VAL A 208 -14.62 16.81 18.69
N GLU A 209 -13.56 16.84 19.49
CA GLU A 209 -13.35 17.87 20.51
C GLU A 209 -11.92 18.39 20.43
N VAL A 210 -11.78 19.71 20.60
CA VAL A 210 -10.49 20.37 20.79
C VAL A 210 -10.46 20.99 22.18
N ASP A 211 -9.40 20.70 22.94
CA ASP A 211 -9.21 21.21 24.29
C ASP A 211 -7.74 21.55 24.58
N VAL A 212 -7.52 22.29 25.66
CA VAL A 212 -6.19 22.48 26.25
C VAL A 212 -6.16 21.70 27.58
N PRO A 213 -5.42 20.58 27.65
CA PRO A 213 -5.37 19.74 28.85
C PRO A 213 -4.98 20.54 30.11
N GLY A 214 -5.69 20.30 31.21
CA GLY A 214 -5.43 21.00 32.49
C GLY A 214 -6.06 22.39 32.61
N THR A 215 -6.85 22.84 31.63
CA THR A 215 -7.54 24.13 31.65
C THR A 215 -9.06 23.97 31.46
N GLU A 216 -9.79 25.08 31.50
CA GLU A 216 -11.22 25.14 31.16
C GLU A 216 -11.50 25.24 29.65
N HIS A 217 -10.48 25.57 28.84
CA HIS A 217 -10.63 25.77 27.39
C HIS A 217 -10.93 24.45 26.68
N ARG A 218 -12.18 24.31 26.20
CA ARG A 218 -12.67 23.19 25.38
C ARG A 218 -13.79 23.63 24.46
N THR A 219 -13.84 23.05 23.25
CA THR A 219 -14.88 23.35 22.27
C THR A 219 -16.22 22.68 22.60
N GLY A 220 -16.21 21.62 23.41
CA GLY A 220 -17.29 20.64 23.47
C GLY A 220 -17.27 19.68 22.27
N ARG A 221 -18.19 18.72 22.25
CA ARG A 221 -18.27 17.68 21.21
C ARG A 221 -18.99 18.19 19.97
N LEU A 222 -18.26 18.30 18.87
CA LEU A 222 -18.80 18.50 17.54
C LEU A 222 -19.39 17.17 17.07
N ARG A 223 -20.71 17.03 17.14
CA ARG A 223 -21.39 15.77 16.82
C ARG A 223 -21.90 15.78 15.37
N THR A 224 -21.62 14.72 14.63
CA THR A 224 -22.13 14.49 13.26
C THR A 224 -22.70 13.08 13.16
N THR A 225 -23.92 12.93 12.63
CA THR A 225 -24.54 11.61 12.41
C THR A 225 -24.52 11.25 10.93
N VAL A 226 -24.03 10.06 10.59
CA VAL A 226 -24.00 9.61 9.18
C VAL A 226 -25.37 9.06 8.79
N VAL A 227 -25.86 9.47 7.62
CA VAL A 227 -27.09 8.94 7.02
C VAL A 227 -26.81 8.41 5.61
N GLU A 228 -27.59 7.44 5.17
CA GLU A 228 -27.54 6.96 3.77
C GLU A 228 -28.29 7.95 2.89
N GLY A 229 -27.68 8.30 1.76
CA GLY A 229 -28.34 9.11 0.75
C GLY A 229 -29.46 8.39 0.01
N GLU A 230 -30.34 9.15 -0.61
CA GLU A 230 -31.43 8.60 -1.43
C GLU A 230 -31.19 8.80 -2.93
N THR A 231 -30.31 9.73 -3.30
CA THR A 231 -30.09 10.11 -4.70
C THR A 231 -28.79 9.50 -5.22
N PRO A 232 -28.85 8.49 -6.12
CA PRO A 232 -27.65 7.91 -6.70
C PRO A 232 -26.94 8.90 -7.62
N LEU A 233 -25.62 8.76 -7.74
CA LEU A 233 -24.84 9.55 -8.69
C LEU A 233 -25.25 9.16 -10.12
N PRO A 234 -25.64 10.13 -10.97
CA PRO A 234 -26.07 9.84 -12.34
C PRO A 234 -24.91 9.37 -13.21
N GLU A 235 -25.20 8.66 -14.31
CA GLU A 235 -24.19 8.03 -15.19
C GLU A 235 -23.11 9.01 -15.71
N PHE A 236 -23.46 10.27 -15.96
CA PHE A 236 -22.50 11.29 -16.42
C PHE A 236 -21.50 11.72 -15.34
N SER A 237 -21.74 11.35 -14.08
CA SER A 237 -20.89 11.65 -12.94
C SER A 237 -19.82 10.56 -12.77
N ALA A 238 -18.65 10.93 -12.24
CA ALA A 238 -17.69 9.92 -11.79
C ALA A 238 -18.33 9.06 -10.70
N GLN A 239 -18.28 7.75 -10.91
CA GLN A 239 -18.87 6.76 -10.01
C GLN A 239 -17.88 6.41 -8.89
N PRO A 240 -18.39 5.99 -7.70
CA PRO A 240 -17.55 5.42 -6.66
C PRO A 240 -16.71 4.27 -7.22
N ALA A 241 -15.39 4.33 -7.01
CA ALA A 241 -14.45 3.30 -7.45
C ALA A 241 -13.48 3.00 -6.31
N VAL A 242 -13.39 1.71 -5.97
CA VAL A 242 -12.62 1.23 -4.83
C VAL A 242 -11.87 -0.07 -5.16
N ASP A 243 -10.59 -0.08 -4.80
CA ASP A 243 -9.76 -1.28 -4.78
C ASP A 243 -9.27 -1.61 -3.36
N ASP A 244 -8.61 -2.76 -3.20
CA ASP A 244 -8.08 -3.23 -1.92
C ASP A 244 -7.08 -2.25 -1.28
N HIS A 245 -6.34 -1.49 -2.11
CA HIS A 245 -5.40 -0.49 -1.64
C HIS A 245 -6.15 0.69 -1.02
N GLN A 246 -7.17 1.22 -1.70
CA GLN A 246 -8.03 2.29 -1.18
C GLN A 246 -8.74 1.85 0.12
N ARG A 247 -9.26 0.62 0.18
CA ARG A 247 -9.85 0.07 1.42
C ARG A 247 -8.85 0.04 2.56
N THR A 248 -7.68 -0.54 2.33
CA THR A 248 -6.60 -0.64 3.32
C THR A 248 -6.19 0.76 3.83
N GLU A 249 -6.06 1.73 2.92
CA GLU A 249 -5.73 3.12 3.27
C GLU A 249 -6.84 3.88 4.01
N ALA A 250 -8.11 3.53 3.76
CA ALA A 250 -9.26 4.17 4.37
C ALA A 250 -9.52 3.62 5.78
N TRP A 251 -9.46 2.31 5.96
CA TRP A 251 -9.61 1.63 7.24
C TRP A 251 -8.34 1.65 8.10
N GLY A 252 -7.20 2.04 7.52
CA GLY A 252 -5.91 2.15 8.19
C GLY A 252 -5.11 0.85 8.26
N SER A 253 -5.72 -0.31 8.01
CA SER A 253 -5.06 -1.61 7.85
C SER A 253 -5.89 -2.56 6.97
N ARG A 254 -5.25 -3.61 6.45
CA ARG A 254 -5.92 -4.63 5.62
C ARG A 254 -6.90 -5.46 6.45
N GLU A 255 -6.53 -5.75 7.70
CA GLU A 255 -7.39 -6.44 8.67
C GLU A 255 -8.64 -5.62 9.00
N ALA A 256 -8.48 -4.33 9.32
CA ALA A 256 -9.61 -3.44 9.59
C ALA A 256 -10.53 -3.25 8.38
N ALA A 257 -9.98 -3.37 7.16
CA ALA A 257 -10.75 -3.38 5.92
C ALA A 257 -11.52 -4.68 5.65
N GLY A 258 -11.40 -5.70 6.51
CA GLY A 258 -12.01 -7.02 6.30
C GLY A 258 -11.43 -7.79 5.12
N LEU A 259 -10.24 -7.40 4.65
CA LEU A 259 -9.57 -8.04 3.53
C LEU A 259 -8.74 -9.24 4.03
N PRO A 260 -8.65 -10.33 3.26
CA PRO A 260 -7.88 -11.51 3.67
C PRO A 260 -6.42 -11.13 3.89
N ALA A 261 -5.78 -11.78 4.87
CA ALA A 261 -4.35 -11.61 5.11
C ALA A 261 -3.56 -11.80 3.80
N PRO A 262 -2.50 -11.02 3.56
CA PRO A 262 -1.65 -11.24 2.40
C PRO A 262 -1.10 -12.66 2.48
N PHE A 263 -0.95 -13.31 1.32
CA PHE A 263 -0.38 -14.65 1.27
C PHE A 263 1.00 -14.67 1.92
N GLU A 264 1.23 -15.66 2.77
CA GLU A 264 2.51 -15.93 3.40
C GLU A 264 3.05 -17.28 2.93
N LEU A 265 4.28 -17.27 2.42
CA LEU A 265 5.01 -18.49 2.12
C LEU A 265 5.59 -19.04 3.42
N THR A 266 4.82 -19.90 4.10
CA THR A 266 5.17 -20.47 5.39
C THR A 266 6.27 -21.54 5.27
N ASP A 267 6.98 -21.82 6.36
CA ASP A 267 8.00 -22.87 6.41
C ASP A 267 7.44 -24.25 6.03
N GLU A 268 6.17 -24.53 6.33
CA GLU A 268 5.49 -25.76 5.92
C GLU A 268 5.36 -25.85 4.40
N LEU A 269 4.93 -24.76 3.74
CA LEU A 269 4.84 -24.70 2.28
C LEU A 269 6.22 -24.82 1.63
N VAL A 270 7.25 -24.18 2.21
CA VAL A 270 8.65 -24.33 1.76
C VAL A 270 9.11 -25.79 1.89
N ALA A 271 8.84 -26.45 3.01
CA ALA A 271 9.22 -27.85 3.23
C ALA A 271 8.52 -28.81 2.25
N LYS A 272 7.26 -28.53 1.88
CA LYS A 272 6.54 -29.27 0.84
C LYS A 272 7.14 -29.01 -0.56
N LEU A 273 7.40 -27.75 -0.91
CA LEU A 273 8.06 -27.39 -2.17
C LEU A 273 9.45 -28.00 -2.33
N GLN A 274 10.17 -28.20 -1.22
CA GLN A 274 11.47 -28.86 -1.22
C GLN A 274 11.39 -30.29 -1.79
N GLN A 275 10.27 -30.99 -1.60
CA GLN A 275 10.07 -32.39 -1.99
C GLN A 275 9.64 -32.58 -3.45
N VAL A 276 9.26 -31.52 -4.15
CA VAL A 276 8.66 -31.59 -5.51
C VAL A 276 9.59 -30.97 -6.55
N SER A 277 9.83 -31.60 -7.69
CA SER A 277 10.65 -31.02 -8.76
C SER A 277 9.99 -29.82 -9.45
N VAL A 278 10.79 -28.89 -10.01
CA VAL A 278 10.26 -27.80 -10.84
C VAL A 278 9.54 -28.34 -12.07
N ALA A 279 10.00 -29.46 -12.65
CA ALA A 279 9.37 -30.13 -13.76
C ALA A 279 7.93 -30.58 -13.43
N THR A 280 7.72 -31.19 -12.26
CA THR A 280 6.37 -31.59 -11.80
C THR A 280 5.46 -30.40 -11.57
N LEU A 281 5.95 -29.35 -10.89
CA LEU A 281 5.20 -28.10 -10.67
C LEU A 281 4.77 -27.47 -12.00
N SER A 282 5.68 -27.43 -12.99
CA SER A 282 5.42 -26.92 -14.33
C SER A 282 4.33 -27.74 -15.05
N SER A 283 4.39 -29.07 -14.96
CA SER A 283 3.36 -29.96 -15.52
C SER A 283 1.98 -29.70 -14.91
N GLN A 284 1.90 -29.53 -13.58
CA GLN A 284 0.65 -29.25 -12.88
C GLN A 284 0.06 -27.87 -13.20
N LEU A 285 0.89 -26.85 -13.36
CA LEU A 285 0.46 -25.53 -13.84
C LEU A 285 -0.06 -25.60 -15.27
N ARG A 286 0.63 -26.35 -16.14
CA ARG A 286 0.22 -26.54 -17.54
C ARG A 286 -1.13 -27.23 -17.65
N LYS A 287 -1.41 -28.25 -16.83
CA LYS A 287 -2.73 -28.91 -16.76
C LYS A 287 -3.86 -27.92 -16.41
N ARG A 288 -3.53 -26.82 -15.74
CA ARG A 288 -4.46 -25.72 -15.36
C ARG A 288 -4.47 -24.56 -16.36
N GLY A 289 -3.80 -24.70 -17.50
CA GLY A 289 -3.77 -23.69 -18.57
C GLY A 289 -2.65 -22.65 -18.45
N TYR A 290 -1.80 -22.73 -17.42
CA TYR A 290 -0.69 -21.79 -17.23
C TYR A 290 0.57 -22.29 -17.94
N ASN A 291 0.90 -21.68 -19.08
CA ASN A 291 1.98 -22.14 -19.97
C ASN A 291 3.21 -21.19 -20.00
N GLN A 292 3.13 -20.00 -19.41
CA GLN A 292 4.14 -18.93 -19.56
C GLN A 292 4.76 -18.53 -18.21
N LEU A 293 4.92 -19.51 -17.32
CA LEU A 293 5.39 -19.28 -15.95
C LEU A 293 6.86 -19.65 -15.73
N SER A 294 7.57 -20.13 -16.76
CA SER A 294 9.01 -20.38 -16.70
C SER A 294 9.81 -19.10 -16.98
N ILE A 295 10.82 -18.83 -16.16
CA ILE A 295 11.83 -17.82 -16.47
C ILE A 295 12.87 -18.50 -17.35
N ASP A 296 12.82 -18.20 -18.65
CA ASP A 296 13.66 -18.89 -19.62
C ASP A 296 15.07 -18.27 -19.72
N GLY A 297 16.02 -19.08 -20.20
CA GLY A 297 17.36 -18.62 -20.52
C GLY A 297 18.29 -18.40 -19.33
N VAL A 298 17.84 -18.72 -18.11
CA VAL A 298 18.65 -18.68 -16.88
C VAL A 298 19.17 -20.07 -16.50
N ARG A 299 20.33 -20.13 -15.82
CA ARG A 299 20.92 -21.35 -15.27
C ARG A 299 21.48 -21.10 -13.88
N THR A 300 21.37 -22.10 -13.00
CA THR A 300 21.96 -22.06 -11.66
C THR A 300 23.48 -22.04 -11.71
N ASN A 301 24.10 -21.28 -10.81
CA ASN A 301 25.52 -21.36 -10.49
C ASN A 301 25.82 -22.32 -9.31
N SER A 302 24.78 -22.92 -8.71
CA SER A 302 24.86 -23.84 -7.58
C SER A 302 24.10 -25.14 -7.87
N PRO A 303 24.64 -26.05 -8.73
CA PRO A 303 23.95 -27.27 -9.11
C PRO A 303 23.56 -28.14 -7.91
N GLY A 304 22.39 -28.77 -7.97
CA GLY A 304 21.82 -29.61 -6.91
C GLY A 304 21.21 -28.84 -5.74
N ARG A 305 21.27 -27.50 -5.72
CA ARG A 305 20.56 -26.67 -4.74
C ARG A 305 19.26 -26.15 -5.31
N LYS A 306 18.18 -26.28 -4.53
CA LYS A 306 16.88 -25.67 -4.84
C LYS A 306 16.81 -24.28 -4.20
N MET A 307 16.20 -23.34 -4.92
CA MET A 307 15.86 -22.01 -4.46
C MET A 307 14.35 -21.88 -4.34
N ILE A 308 13.84 -21.50 -3.18
CA ILE A 308 12.42 -21.27 -2.93
C ILE A 308 12.27 -19.96 -2.16
N GLY A 309 11.44 -19.05 -2.65
CA GLY A 309 11.14 -17.83 -1.90
C GLY A 309 10.15 -16.90 -2.61
N ARG A 310 9.91 -15.74 -2.00
CA ARG A 310 8.95 -14.74 -2.51
C ARG A 310 9.64 -13.73 -3.42
N ALA A 311 9.06 -13.44 -4.56
CA ALA A 311 9.62 -12.51 -5.52
C ALA A 311 9.69 -11.08 -4.96
N ARG A 312 10.88 -10.49 -5.01
CA ARG A 312 11.10 -9.04 -5.07
C ARG A 312 11.62 -8.73 -6.45
N THR A 313 11.17 -7.65 -7.07
CA THR A 313 11.46 -7.41 -8.50
C THR A 313 12.34 -6.19 -8.70
N LEU A 314 13.21 -6.25 -9.71
CA LEU A 314 14.05 -5.14 -10.14
C LEU A 314 14.06 -5.07 -11.67
N ARG A 315 13.74 -3.89 -12.21
CA ARG A 315 13.68 -3.66 -13.64
C ARG A 315 14.84 -2.82 -14.13
N PHE A 316 15.44 -3.25 -15.23
CA PHE A 316 16.44 -2.48 -15.96
C PHE A 316 15.88 -1.98 -17.29
N VAL A 317 16.34 -0.80 -17.70
CA VAL A 317 16.02 -0.19 -19.00
C VAL A 317 17.29 -0.09 -19.86
N PRO A 318 17.17 0.01 -21.19
CA PRO A 318 18.34 0.19 -22.05
C PRO A 318 19.18 1.41 -21.63
N ALA A 319 20.50 1.29 -21.73
CA ALA A 319 21.41 2.36 -21.38
C ALA A 319 21.20 3.58 -22.28
N ARG A 320 21.22 4.75 -21.64
CA ARG A 320 21.39 6.07 -22.24
C ARG A 320 22.27 6.88 -21.29
N GLU A 321 23.28 7.54 -21.81
CA GLU A 321 24.37 8.11 -21.00
C GLU A 321 23.87 9.20 -20.02
N ASP A 322 22.88 10.00 -20.40
CA ASP A 322 22.23 10.98 -19.54
C ASP A 322 21.39 10.32 -18.42
N LEU A 323 20.72 9.21 -18.72
CA LEU A 323 19.95 8.44 -17.72
C LEU A 323 20.88 7.74 -16.73
N PHE A 324 22.01 7.21 -17.19
CA PHE A 324 23.00 6.61 -16.29
C PHE A 324 23.60 7.65 -15.33
N ARG A 325 23.86 8.88 -15.80
CA ARG A 325 24.34 9.97 -14.92
C ARG A 325 23.35 10.30 -13.80
N SER A 326 22.05 10.25 -14.08
CA SER A 326 20.99 10.60 -13.12
C SER A 326 20.54 9.43 -12.24
N HIS A 327 20.57 8.19 -12.75
CA HIS A 327 19.97 7.02 -12.09
C HIS A 327 20.96 5.87 -11.83
N GLY A 328 22.12 5.86 -12.48
CA GLY A 328 23.08 4.77 -12.41
C GLY A 328 24.08 4.85 -11.26
N GLY A 329 24.40 6.05 -10.79
CA GLY A 329 25.37 6.28 -9.70
C GLY A 329 24.78 6.18 -8.28
N GLY A 330 25.63 6.32 -7.27
CA GLY A 330 25.20 6.48 -5.88
C GLY A 330 24.32 5.33 -5.36
N TYR A 331 23.31 5.65 -4.54
CA TYR A 331 22.33 4.71 -3.99
C TYR A 331 21.15 4.49 -4.94
N ASN A 332 21.46 3.95 -6.12
CA ASN A 332 20.52 3.69 -7.21
C ASN A 332 19.46 2.60 -6.89
N ALA A 333 18.51 2.40 -7.81
CA ALA A 333 17.43 1.41 -7.66
C ALA A 333 17.95 -0.02 -7.41
N GLN A 334 19.06 -0.41 -8.04
CA GLN A 334 19.68 -1.72 -7.82
C GLN A 334 20.10 -1.87 -6.36
N LYS A 335 20.90 -0.93 -5.82
CA LYS A 335 21.38 -1.02 -4.42
C LYS A 335 20.23 -0.99 -3.41
N ARG A 336 19.22 -0.15 -3.66
CA ARG A 336 18.00 -0.11 -2.85
C ARG A 336 17.27 -1.45 -2.84
N ALA A 337 17.13 -2.10 -4.00
CA ALA A 337 16.49 -3.41 -4.10
C ALA A 337 17.26 -4.46 -3.28
N PHE A 338 18.59 -4.52 -3.39
CA PHE A 338 19.41 -5.45 -2.60
C PHE A 338 19.35 -5.19 -1.08
N ASP A 339 19.31 -3.93 -0.65
CA ASP A 339 19.17 -3.59 0.78
C ASP A 339 17.77 -3.88 1.35
N ALA A 340 16.73 -3.78 0.52
CA ALA A 340 15.34 -4.00 0.91
C ALA A 340 14.95 -5.47 1.03
N LEU A 341 15.81 -6.40 0.59
CA LEU A 341 15.58 -7.84 0.74
C LEU A 341 15.46 -8.24 2.21
N GLY A 342 14.57 -9.18 2.49
CA GLY A 342 14.45 -9.86 3.78
C GLY A 342 14.62 -11.37 3.69
N PRO A 343 14.54 -12.07 4.84
CA PRO A 343 14.56 -13.53 4.89
C PRO A 343 13.51 -14.16 3.97
N GLY A 344 13.94 -15.12 3.14
CA GLY A 344 13.05 -15.86 2.23
C GLY A 344 12.68 -15.11 0.94
N ASP A 345 13.22 -13.91 0.69
CA ASP A 345 13.00 -13.20 -0.58
C ASP A 345 13.90 -13.76 -1.69
N VAL A 346 13.38 -13.82 -2.92
CA VAL A 346 14.13 -14.06 -4.15
C VAL A 346 14.11 -12.79 -4.98
N LEU A 347 15.29 -12.22 -5.25
CA LEU A 347 15.36 -11.04 -6.12
C LEU A 347 15.30 -11.47 -7.59
N VAL A 348 14.24 -11.10 -8.30
CA VAL A 348 14.05 -11.35 -9.72
C VAL A 348 14.33 -10.08 -10.52
N VAL A 349 15.35 -10.14 -11.37
CA VAL A 349 15.89 -9.02 -12.12
C VAL A 349 15.54 -9.15 -13.60
N GLU A 350 14.64 -8.30 -14.09
CA GLU A 350 14.41 -8.13 -15.53
C GLU A 350 15.52 -7.26 -16.12
N ALA A 351 16.40 -7.90 -16.87
CA ALA A 351 17.43 -7.31 -17.68
C ALA A 351 17.14 -7.45 -19.18
N ARG A 352 15.90 -7.80 -19.54
CA ARG A 352 15.39 -7.86 -20.92
C ARG A 352 16.14 -8.91 -21.75
N GLY A 353 16.69 -9.93 -21.09
CA GLY A 353 17.53 -10.98 -21.69
C GLY A 353 18.93 -10.52 -22.16
N GLU A 354 19.36 -9.30 -21.86
CA GLU A 354 20.65 -8.77 -22.34
C GLU A 354 21.81 -9.16 -21.39
N ARG A 355 22.72 -9.97 -21.93
CA ARG A 355 23.81 -10.65 -21.21
C ARG A 355 25.15 -9.92 -21.33
N GLY A 356 25.23 -8.87 -22.14
CA GLY A 356 26.44 -8.07 -22.40
C GLY A 356 26.87 -7.16 -21.25
N SER A 357 26.29 -7.29 -20.05
CA SER A 357 26.61 -6.52 -18.87
C SER A 357 26.16 -7.26 -17.60
N GLY A 358 26.92 -7.11 -16.51
CA GLY A 358 26.51 -7.63 -15.21
C GLY A 358 25.31 -6.85 -14.63
N THR A 359 24.31 -7.56 -14.14
CA THR A 359 23.17 -7.02 -13.35
C THR A 359 23.34 -7.29 -11.86
N VAL A 360 24.29 -8.15 -11.51
CA VAL A 360 24.71 -8.50 -10.15
C VAL A 360 26.21 -8.84 -10.20
N GLY A 361 26.89 -8.64 -9.08
CA GLY A 361 28.26 -9.05 -8.83
C GLY A 361 28.40 -9.54 -7.39
N ASP A 362 29.59 -10.01 -7.03
CA ASP A 362 29.94 -10.59 -5.72
C ASP A 362 29.44 -9.78 -4.51
N ILE A 363 29.68 -8.47 -4.46
CA ILE A 363 29.28 -7.62 -3.33
C ILE A 363 27.77 -7.56 -3.15
N LEU A 364 27.02 -7.47 -4.25
CA LEU A 364 25.56 -7.40 -4.20
C LEU A 364 24.96 -8.78 -3.87
N ALA A 365 25.52 -9.85 -4.42
CA ALA A 365 25.12 -11.22 -4.08
C ALA A 365 25.39 -11.52 -2.59
N LEU A 366 26.57 -11.14 -2.08
CA LEU A 366 26.91 -11.24 -0.66
C LEU A 366 25.95 -10.42 0.20
N ARG A 367 25.55 -9.22 -0.25
CA ARG A 367 24.57 -8.41 0.47
C ARG A 367 23.23 -9.12 0.58
N ALA A 368 22.72 -9.69 -0.52
CA ALA A 368 21.48 -10.46 -0.50
C ALA A 368 21.57 -11.64 0.48
N GLN A 369 22.69 -12.37 0.49
CA GLN A 369 22.94 -13.47 1.43
C GLN A 369 22.91 -12.99 2.89
N VAL A 370 23.61 -11.89 3.21
CA VAL A 370 23.64 -11.31 4.56
C VAL A 370 22.24 -10.85 5.02
N ARG A 371 21.37 -10.47 4.09
CA ARG A 371 19.97 -10.12 4.36
C ARG A 371 19.06 -11.34 4.56
N GLY A 372 19.57 -12.55 4.31
CA GLY A 372 18.80 -13.81 4.39
C GLY A 372 17.96 -14.11 3.16
N ALA A 373 18.22 -13.46 2.02
CA ALA A 373 17.52 -13.74 0.77
C ALA A 373 17.73 -15.21 0.37
N ALA A 374 16.67 -15.84 -0.13
CA ALA A 374 16.68 -17.23 -0.57
C ALA A 374 17.38 -17.43 -1.92
N GLY A 375 17.48 -16.39 -2.75
CA GLY A 375 18.18 -16.49 -4.03
C GLY A 375 18.09 -15.25 -4.90
N ILE A 376 18.74 -15.32 -6.07
CA ILE A 376 18.75 -14.27 -7.09
C ILE A 376 18.43 -14.90 -8.44
N VAL A 377 17.56 -14.26 -9.21
CA VAL A 377 17.27 -14.63 -10.60
C VAL A 377 17.49 -13.41 -11.48
N THR A 378 18.22 -13.55 -12.57
CA THR A 378 18.39 -12.48 -13.57
C THR A 378 18.39 -13.05 -14.97
N ASP A 379 17.57 -12.54 -15.89
CA ASP A 379 17.71 -12.94 -17.31
C ASP A 379 18.92 -12.28 -18.01
N GLY A 380 19.69 -11.47 -17.27
CA GLY A 380 20.92 -10.82 -17.70
C GLY A 380 22.20 -11.55 -17.27
N GLY A 381 23.34 -10.85 -17.42
CA GLY A 381 24.66 -11.38 -17.07
C GLY A 381 25.02 -11.21 -15.59
N VAL A 382 25.91 -12.06 -15.08
CA VAL A 382 26.49 -11.99 -13.74
C VAL A 382 27.97 -11.65 -13.83
N ARG A 383 28.40 -10.65 -13.07
CA ARG A 383 29.82 -10.28 -12.92
C ARG A 383 30.44 -11.08 -11.78
N ASP A 384 31.77 -11.25 -11.83
CA ASP A 384 32.55 -11.90 -10.77
C ASP A 384 32.03 -13.32 -10.50
N TRP A 385 31.74 -14.03 -11.59
CA TRP A 385 31.02 -15.31 -11.63
C TRP A 385 31.52 -16.32 -10.61
N THR A 386 32.83 -16.57 -10.57
CA THR A 386 33.42 -17.55 -9.65
C THR A 386 33.18 -17.15 -8.19
N ALA A 387 33.38 -15.88 -7.85
CA ALA A 387 33.13 -15.40 -6.49
C ALA A 387 31.64 -15.49 -6.12
N VAL A 388 30.73 -15.20 -7.05
CA VAL A 388 29.28 -15.37 -6.84
C VAL A 388 28.90 -16.85 -6.68
N ALA A 389 29.56 -17.76 -7.39
CA ALA A 389 29.32 -19.21 -7.29
C ALA A 389 29.86 -19.83 -5.99
N GLU A 390 30.82 -19.19 -5.33
CA GLU A 390 31.35 -19.60 -4.02
C GLU A 390 30.44 -19.16 -2.84
N LEU A 391 29.47 -18.28 -3.10
CA LEU A 391 28.48 -17.86 -2.10
C LEU A 391 27.41 -18.95 -1.89
N ASP A 392 26.76 -18.92 -0.73
CA ASP A 392 25.70 -19.87 -0.39
C ASP A 392 24.36 -19.54 -1.04
N ILE A 393 24.16 -18.28 -1.43
CA ILE A 393 22.95 -17.82 -2.11
C ILE A 393 22.90 -18.34 -3.56
N PRO A 394 21.92 -19.18 -3.92
CA PRO A 394 21.78 -19.66 -5.30
C PRO A 394 21.45 -18.49 -6.25
N THR A 395 22.18 -18.43 -7.36
CA THR A 395 21.99 -17.40 -8.39
C THR A 395 21.71 -18.02 -9.75
N PHE A 396 20.53 -17.74 -10.29
CA PHE A 396 20.10 -18.14 -11.62
C PHE A 396 20.33 -16.99 -12.60
N SER A 397 21.07 -17.23 -13.68
CA SER A 397 21.37 -16.15 -14.62
C SER A 397 21.54 -16.54 -16.08
N GLY A 398 21.53 -15.54 -16.97
CA GLY A 398 21.90 -15.67 -18.37
C GLY A 398 23.38 -16.01 -18.62
N GLY A 399 24.21 -16.07 -17.57
CA GLY A 399 25.61 -16.50 -17.61
C GLY A 399 26.62 -15.41 -17.22
N PRO A 400 27.92 -15.73 -17.27
CA PRO A 400 28.98 -14.82 -16.82
C PRO A 400 29.22 -13.67 -17.80
N HIS A 401 29.49 -12.47 -17.28
CA HIS A 401 29.95 -11.34 -18.08
C HIS A 401 30.82 -10.35 -17.26
N PRO A 402 31.98 -9.88 -17.75
CA PRO A 402 32.92 -9.08 -16.95
C PRO A 402 32.56 -7.59 -16.79
N ALA A 403 31.75 -7.03 -17.70
CA ALA A 403 31.42 -5.60 -17.67
C ALA A 403 30.52 -5.20 -16.48
N VAL A 404 30.78 -4.02 -15.95
CA VAL A 404 30.02 -3.38 -14.86
C VAL A 404 28.68 -2.82 -15.34
N LEU A 405 27.84 -2.47 -14.36
CA LEU A 405 26.64 -1.66 -14.53
C LEU A 405 26.92 -0.39 -15.36
N GLY A 406 25.96 -0.02 -16.23
CA GLY A 406 26.03 1.20 -17.03
C GLY A 406 26.51 1.02 -18.46
N ARG A 407 27.02 -0.18 -18.81
CA ARG A 407 27.41 -0.49 -20.20
C ARG A 407 26.20 -0.68 -21.11
N ARG A 408 25.27 -1.53 -20.69
CA ARG A 408 24.09 -1.91 -21.50
C ARG A 408 22.79 -1.42 -20.90
N HIS A 409 22.73 -1.28 -19.57
CA HIS A 409 21.50 -1.00 -18.83
C HIS A 409 21.66 0.03 -17.71
N VAL A 410 20.53 0.60 -17.31
CA VAL A 410 20.34 1.41 -16.11
C VAL A 410 19.27 0.75 -15.23
N PRO A 411 19.46 0.60 -13.91
CA PRO A 411 18.40 0.12 -13.03
C PRO A 411 17.36 1.22 -12.85
N TRP A 412 16.07 0.87 -12.89
CA TRP A 412 14.98 1.85 -13.01
C TRP A 412 13.98 1.76 -11.86
N ASP A 413 13.15 0.72 -11.87
CA ASP A 413 12.09 0.49 -10.90
C ASP A 413 12.37 -0.78 -10.07
N SER A 414 11.85 -0.81 -8.85
CA SER A 414 11.84 -1.99 -7.99
C SER A 414 10.44 -2.23 -7.44
N ASP A 415 10.11 -3.47 -7.11
CA ASP A 415 8.81 -3.88 -6.55
C ASP A 415 7.61 -3.50 -7.45
N ILE A 416 7.79 -3.69 -8.76
CA ILE A 416 6.74 -3.58 -9.78
C ILE A 416 6.58 -4.91 -10.53
N THR A 417 5.52 -5.07 -11.32
CA THR A 417 5.44 -6.20 -12.27
C THR A 417 6.56 -6.09 -13.31
N VAL A 418 7.29 -7.18 -13.54
CA VAL A 418 8.41 -7.28 -14.50
C VAL A 418 8.24 -8.47 -15.44
N ALA A 419 8.95 -8.46 -16.57
CA ALA A 419 8.94 -9.50 -17.59
C ALA A 419 10.32 -10.20 -17.70
N CYS A 420 10.66 -11.02 -16.69
CA CYS A 420 11.98 -11.67 -16.61
C CYS A 420 11.98 -12.99 -17.37
N GLY A 421 12.90 -13.15 -18.34
CA GLY A 421 13.04 -14.39 -19.09
C GLY A 421 11.76 -14.83 -19.83
N GLY A 422 10.90 -13.87 -20.18
CA GLY A 422 9.61 -14.14 -20.83
C GLY A 422 8.44 -14.39 -19.86
N ALA A 423 8.68 -14.64 -18.58
CA ALA A 423 7.63 -14.76 -17.58
C ALA A 423 7.24 -13.40 -16.98
N THR A 424 5.94 -13.24 -16.72
CA THR A 424 5.44 -12.13 -15.90
C THR A 424 5.66 -12.46 -14.43
N VAL A 425 6.33 -11.57 -13.71
CA VAL A 425 6.63 -11.74 -12.27
C VAL A 425 6.09 -10.53 -11.51
N GLN A 426 5.23 -10.78 -10.55
CA GLN A 426 4.75 -9.78 -9.60
C GLN A 426 5.48 -9.91 -8.26
N PRO A 427 5.71 -8.80 -7.54
CA PRO A 427 6.17 -8.87 -6.16
C PRO A 427 5.24 -9.77 -5.34
N GLY A 428 5.80 -10.71 -4.59
CA GLY A 428 5.05 -11.69 -3.79
C GLY A 428 4.75 -13.02 -4.49
N ASP A 429 4.98 -13.15 -5.81
CA ASP A 429 4.92 -14.46 -6.48
C ASP A 429 5.91 -15.45 -5.84
N VAL A 430 5.57 -16.73 -5.84
CA VAL A 430 6.47 -17.78 -5.31
C VAL A 430 7.40 -18.22 -6.41
N ILE A 431 8.70 -18.07 -6.18
CA ILE A 431 9.76 -18.46 -7.11
C ILE A 431 10.36 -19.77 -6.64
N VAL A 432 10.37 -20.76 -7.54
CA VAL A 432 10.99 -22.07 -7.30
C VAL A 432 11.98 -22.33 -8.42
N GLY A 433 13.23 -22.60 -8.07
CA GLY A 433 14.27 -22.93 -9.04
C GLY A 433 15.09 -24.14 -8.62
N ASP A 434 15.42 -25.00 -9.58
CA ASP A 434 16.33 -26.13 -9.44
C ASP A 434 17.20 -26.27 -10.72
N ASP A 435 17.87 -27.39 -10.91
CA ASP A 435 18.77 -27.58 -12.05
C ASP A 435 18.07 -27.51 -13.43
N ASP A 436 16.75 -27.75 -13.49
CA ASP A 436 15.98 -27.72 -14.74
C ASP A 436 15.55 -26.30 -15.13
N GLY A 437 15.45 -25.37 -14.17
CA GLY A 437 15.11 -23.99 -14.44
C GLY A 437 14.45 -23.28 -13.27
N VAL A 438 13.75 -22.18 -13.57
CA VAL A 438 13.05 -21.35 -12.58
C VAL A 438 11.61 -21.16 -13.01
N LEU A 439 10.70 -21.29 -12.06
CA LEU A 439 9.26 -21.22 -12.23
C LEU A 439 8.66 -20.17 -11.31
N VAL A 440 7.65 -19.47 -11.82
CA VAL A 440 6.87 -18.45 -11.13
C VAL A 440 5.51 -19.05 -10.79
N ILE A 441 5.13 -19.06 -9.52
CA ILE A 441 3.87 -19.62 -9.07
C ILE A 441 3.05 -18.50 -8.43
N PRO A 442 1.91 -18.11 -9.04
CA PRO A 442 0.99 -17.17 -8.41
C PRO A 442 0.53 -17.70 -7.05
N PRO A 443 0.53 -16.88 -5.98
CA PRO A 443 0.20 -17.31 -4.62
C PRO A 443 -1.13 -18.04 -4.49
N ALA A 444 -2.15 -17.57 -5.21
CA ALA A 444 -3.49 -18.14 -5.19
C ALA A 444 -3.55 -19.59 -5.75
N LEU A 445 -2.56 -20.01 -6.53
CA LEU A 445 -2.49 -21.35 -7.12
C LEU A 445 -1.60 -22.31 -6.33
N LEU A 446 -0.75 -21.80 -5.44
CA LEU A 446 0.30 -22.61 -4.82
C LEU A 446 -0.25 -23.85 -4.13
N GLY A 447 -1.26 -23.70 -3.27
CA GLY A 447 -1.79 -24.82 -2.48
C GLY A 447 -2.25 -25.97 -3.37
N GLU A 448 -3.12 -25.68 -4.34
CA GLU A 448 -3.66 -26.69 -5.24
C GLU A 448 -2.60 -27.34 -6.14
N VAL A 449 -1.67 -26.53 -6.67
CA VAL A 449 -0.57 -27.02 -7.52
C VAL A 449 0.36 -27.91 -6.71
N LEU A 450 0.68 -27.51 -5.48
CA LEU A 450 1.61 -28.22 -4.61
C LEU A 450 1.06 -29.57 -4.17
N ASP A 451 -0.19 -29.62 -3.71
CA ASP A 451 -0.84 -30.87 -3.31
C ASP A 451 -0.90 -31.86 -4.49
N ALA A 452 -1.34 -31.40 -5.66
CA ALA A 452 -1.39 -32.22 -6.88
C ALA A 452 0.01 -32.65 -7.37
N SER A 453 1.03 -31.85 -7.11
CA SER A 453 2.41 -32.20 -7.47
C SER A 453 2.99 -33.27 -6.54
N ILE A 454 2.72 -33.19 -5.24
CA ILE A 454 3.13 -34.23 -4.28
C ILE A 454 2.50 -35.57 -4.64
N GLU A 455 1.23 -35.57 -5.02
CA GLU A 455 0.55 -36.79 -5.48
C GLU A 455 1.19 -37.35 -6.76
N GLN A 456 1.54 -36.49 -7.71
CA GLN A 456 2.22 -36.90 -8.94
C GLN A 456 3.61 -37.47 -8.67
N GLU A 457 4.43 -36.85 -7.82
CA GLU A 457 5.77 -37.38 -7.44
C GLU A 457 5.65 -38.77 -6.81
N ALA A 458 4.64 -38.99 -5.96
CA ALA A 458 4.40 -40.31 -5.35
C ALA A 458 3.97 -41.37 -6.37
N GLU A 459 3.13 -40.99 -7.35
CA GLU A 459 2.76 -41.87 -8.47
C GLU A 459 3.97 -42.21 -9.34
N GLU A 460 4.76 -41.20 -9.72
CA GLU A 460 5.94 -41.36 -10.57
C GLU A 460 7.04 -42.18 -9.89
N ALA A 461 7.27 -42.00 -8.59
CA ALA A 461 8.20 -42.83 -7.83
C ALA A 461 7.79 -44.31 -7.82
N TRP A 462 6.50 -44.59 -7.69
CA TRP A 462 5.96 -45.94 -7.76
C TRP A 462 6.12 -46.54 -9.17
N ILE A 463 5.79 -45.77 -10.21
CA ILE A 463 6.00 -46.16 -11.62
C ILE A 463 7.48 -46.49 -11.86
N ALA A 464 8.39 -45.62 -11.42
CA ALA A 464 9.82 -45.81 -11.58
C ALA A 464 10.31 -47.09 -10.88
N ALA A 465 9.81 -47.40 -9.69
CA ALA A 465 10.12 -48.66 -9.00
C ALA A 465 9.64 -49.88 -9.80
N ARG A 466 8.42 -49.87 -10.35
CA ARG A 466 7.91 -50.96 -11.19
C ARG A 466 8.71 -51.13 -12.48
N VAL A 467 9.11 -50.03 -13.13
CA VAL A 467 9.98 -50.08 -14.30
C VAL A 467 11.36 -50.66 -13.94
N ALA A 468 11.93 -50.27 -12.80
CA ALA A 468 13.19 -50.81 -12.31
C ALA A 468 13.12 -52.33 -12.00
N GLU A 469 11.95 -52.81 -11.60
CA GLU A 469 11.64 -54.24 -11.42
C GLU A 469 11.41 -54.99 -12.75
N GLY A 470 11.41 -54.29 -13.89
CA GLY A 470 11.29 -54.87 -15.23
C GLY A 470 9.89 -54.83 -15.84
N ALA A 471 8.95 -54.08 -15.26
CA ALA A 471 7.61 -53.90 -15.84
C ALA A 471 7.67 -53.13 -17.17
N ALA A 472 6.78 -53.48 -18.11
CA ALA A 472 6.60 -52.72 -19.35
C ALA A 472 5.92 -51.37 -19.06
N VAL A 473 6.27 -50.34 -19.82
CA VAL A 473 5.73 -48.98 -19.65
C VAL A 473 4.32 -48.81 -20.20
N ASP A 474 3.84 -49.73 -21.04
CA ASP A 474 2.50 -49.69 -21.62
C ASP A 474 1.43 -49.85 -20.52
N GLY A 475 0.50 -48.90 -20.46
CA GLY A 475 -0.49 -48.77 -19.38
C GLY A 475 0.07 -48.35 -18.01
N LEU A 476 1.40 -48.39 -17.81
CA LEU A 476 2.08 -47.97 -16.58
C LEU A 476 2.43 -46.47 -16.60
N TYR A 477 2.74 -45.91 -17.79
CA TYR A 477 2.99 -44.49 -17.99
C TYR A 477 2.36 -43.98 -19.30
N PRO A 478 1.19 -43.29 -19.26
CA PRO A 478 0.45 -42.88 -18.07
C PRO A 478 -0.25 -44.05 -17.36
N LEU A 479 -0.40 -43.93 -16.04
CA LEU A 479 -0.99 -44.97 -15.20
C LEU A 479 -2.48 -45.19 -15.48
N THR A 480 -2.81 -46.34 -16.06
CA THR A 480 -4.16 -46.69 -16.53
C THR A 480 -4.47 -48.18 -16.30
N GLY A 481 -5.75 -48.54 -16.35
CA GLY A 481 -6.21 -49.94 -16.23
C GLY A 481 -5.76 -50.62 -14.93
N GLU A 482 -5.33 -51.88 -15.04
CA GLU A 482 -4.90 -52.72 -13.90
C GLU A 482 -3.76 -52.10 -13.07
N TRP A 483 -2.88 -51.31 -13.71
CA TRP A 483 -1.79 -50.64 -13.00
C TRP A 483 -2.31 -49.55 -12.06
N ARG A 484 -3.37 -48.83 -12.45
CA ARG A 484 -4.01 -47.82 -11.59
C ARG A 484 -4.69 -48.47 -10.40
N GLU A 485 -5.46 -49.53 -10.63
CA GLU A 485 -6.12 -50.29 -9.55
C GLU A 485 -5.11 -50.82 -8.53
N ARG A 486 -3.96 -51.31 -9.02
CA ARG A 486 -2.88 -51.81 -8.17
C ARG A 486 -2.22 -50.71 -7.33
N TYR A 487 -1.94 -49.55 -7.92
CA TYR A 487 -1.40 -48.40 -7.20
C TYR A 487 -2.34 -47.92 -6.09
N GLU A 488 -3.64 -47.79 -6.40
CA GLU A 488 -4.66 -47.38 -5.43
C GLU A 488 -4.81 -48.38 -4.28
N ALA A 489 -4.79 -49.68 -4.59
CA ALA A 489 -4.82 -50.75 -3.58
C ALA A 489 -3.60 -50.67 -2.65
N GLU A 490 -2.38 -50.61 -3.19
CA GLU A 490 -1.14 -50.54 -2.40
C GLU A 490 -1.08 -49.26 -1.54
N ARG A 491 -1.51 -48.11 -2.08
CA ARG A 491 -1.57 -46.84 -1.35
C ARG A 491 -2.60 -46.83 -0.21
N SER A 492 -3.70 -47.58 -0.35
CA SER A 492 -4.74 -47.69 0.69
C SER A 492 -4.28 -48.50 1.91
N THR A 493 -3.39 -49.48 1.71
CA THR A 493 -2.78 -50.29 2.78
C THR A 493 -1.71 -49.55 3.60
N ASP A 494 -1.07 -48.53 3.04
CA ASP A 494 -0.01 -47.74 3.70
C ASP A 494 -0.52 -46.52 4.49
N ARG A 495 -1.83 -46.22 4.48
CA ARG A 495 -2.41 -45.18 5.36
C ARG A 495 -2.59 -45.75 6.78
N PRO A 496 -1.91 -45.23 7.82
CA PRO A 496 -2.19 -45.64 9.18
C PRO A 496 -3.63 -45.28 9.55
N ASN A 497 -4.37 -46.26 10.06
CA ASN A 497 -5.72 -46.10 10.59
C ASN A 497 -5.68 -45.03 11.71
N THR A 498 -6.19 -43.84 11.42
CA THR A 498 -6.14 -42.66 12.32
C THR A 498 -7.41 -42.51 13.16
N ASP A 499 -8.16 -43.60 13.36
CA ASP A 499 -9.22 -43.71 14.37
C ASP A 499 -8.99 -44.97 15.22
N ALA A 500 -8.36 -44.79 16.39
CA ALA A 500 -8.45 -45.65 17.57
C ALA A 500 -7.99 -44.88 18.83
#